data_AF-A0A7C8BR07-F1
#
_entry.id   AF-A0A7C8BR07-F1
#
_cell.length_a   1.000
_cell.length_b   1.000
_cell.length_c   1.000
_cell.angle_alpha   90.00
_cell.angle_beta   90.00
_cell.angle_gamma   90.00
#
_symmetry.space_group_name_H-M   'P 1'
#
loop_
_entity.id
_entity.type
_entity.pdbx_description
1 polymer ?
#
loop_
_entity_poly.entity_id
_entity_poly.type
_entity_poly.pdbx_seq_one_letter_code
_entity_poly.pdbx_strand_id
1 'polypeptide(L)'
;MLCPALLAAMALLGKRWNGLVIQALGTGPQRFVDIRRGIPGISDAVLARRLGELQHCELIERVDGATRAPYRLTAKGRDLLPVLDALTAWAERWSVAEHLAAACVKDIAGDPVLQGARR
;
A
#
# COMPACT_ATOMS: atom_id res chain seq x y z
N MET A 1 -7.63 -26.23 -7.13
CA MET A 1 -6.49 -26.31 -6.20
C MET A 1 -6.14 -24.87 -5.81
N LEU A 2 -6.31 -24.47 -4.55
CA LEU A 2 -5.96 -23.11 -4.12
C LEU A 2 -4.42 -22.96 -4.07
N CYS A 3 -3.88 -21.91 -4.66
CA CYS A 3 -2.45 -21.61 -4.66
C CYS A 3 -2.06 -20.92 -3.33
N PRO A 4 -1.24 -21.54 -2.46
CA PRO A 4 -0.87 -20.94 -1.17
C PRO A 4 -0.11 -19.62 -1.31
N ALA A 5 0.69 -19.48 -2.38
CA ALA A 5 1.44 -18.27 -2.66
C ALA A 5 0.53 -17.08 -2.97
N LEU A 6 -0.54 -17.29 -3.76
CA LEU A 6 -1.53 -16.25 -4.04
C LEU A 6 -2.26 -15.84 -2.76
N LEU A 7 -2.64 -16.80 -1.92
CA LEU A 7 -3.28 -16.51 -0.64
C LEU A 7 -2.38 -15.67 0.28
N ALA A 8 -1.09 -16.00 0.37
CA ALA A 8 -0.12 -15.24 1.15
C ALA A 8 0.07 -13.81 0.61
N ALA A 9 0.15 -13.65 -0.72
CA ALA A 9 0.23 -12.34 -1.35
C ALA A 9 -1.03 -11.50 -1.08
N MET A 10 -2.22 -12.08 -1.22
CA MET A 10 -3.49 -11.41 -0.92
C MET A 10 -3.63 -11.05 0.56
N ALA A 11 -3.14 -11.89 1.47
CA ALA A 11 -3.13 -11.59 2.90
C ALA A 11 -2.20 -10.41 3.23
N LEU A 12 -1.08 -10.25 2.51
CA LEU A 12 -0.17 -9.13 2.66
C LEU A 12 -0.74 -7.84 2.06
N LEU A 13 -1.23 -7.90 0.82
CA LEU A 13 -1.76 -6.75 0.07
C LEU A 13 -3.14 -6.30 0.54
N GLY A 14 -3.97 -7.23 1.01
CA GLY A 14 -5.31 -6.95 1.54
C GLY A 14 -5.27 -6.22 2.89
N LYS A 15 -4.13 -6.15 3.57
CA LYS A 15 -3.98 -5.28 4.73
C LYS A 15 -4.01 -3.83 4.28
N ARG A 16 -5.02 -3.10 4.77
CA ARG A 16 -5.17 -1.65 4.61
C ARG A 16 -3.82 -0.94 4.77
N TRP A 17 -3.48 -0.11 3.77
CA TRP A 17 -2.25 0.69 3.61
C TRP A 17 -1.02 0.02 2.99
N ASN A 18 -0.89 -1.32 2.97
CA ASN A 18 0.35 -1.93 2.47
C ASN A 18 0.63 -1.60 1.00
N GLY A 19 -0.38 -1.74 0.13
CA GLY A 19 -0.26 -1.37 -1.28
C GLY A 19 0.07 0.11 -1.49
N LEU A 20 -0.55 1.00 -0.71
CA LEU A 20 -0.33 2.46 -0.79
C LEU A 20 1.07 2.87 -0.33
N VAL A 21 1.61 2.23 0.72
CA VAL A 21 2.99 2.46 1.16
C VAL A 21 3.99 2.00 0.11
N ILE A 22 3.75 0.84 -0.53
CA ILE A 22 4.59 0.33 -1.62
C ILE A 22 4.57 1.31 -2.81
N GLN A 23 3.38 1.77 -3.23
CA GLN A 23 3.26 2.75 -4.32
C GLN A 23 3.95 4.08 -4.00
N ALA A 24 3.80 4.61 -2.77
CA ALA A 24 4.45 5.86 -2.37
C ALA A 24 5.99 5.78 -2.52
N LEU A 25 6.57 4.66 -2.09
CA LEU A 25 8.01 4.38 -2.19
C LEU A 25 8.48 4.02 -3.61
N GLY A 26 7.56 3.80 -4.56
CA GLY A 26 7.89 3.54 -5.96
C GLY A 26 8.61 4.69 -6.65
N THR A 27 8.41 5.92 -6.16
CA THR A 27 9.08 7.13 -6.69
C THR A 27 10.54 7.30 -6.22
N GLY A 28 10.97 6.51 -5.23
CA GLY A 28 12.32 6.57 -4.67
C GLY A 28 12.34 6.54 -3.14
N PRO A 29 13.52 6.73 -2.52
CA PRO A 29 13.65 6.73 -1.08
C PRO A 29 12.89 7.89 -0.42
N GLN A 30 12.05 7.62 0.59
CA GLN A 30 11.25 8.64 1.28
C GLN A 30 11.38 8.55 2.81
N ARG A 31 11.29 9.68 3.51
CA ARG A 31 11.25 9.69 4.97
C ARG A 31 9.84 9.38 5.47
N PHE A 32 9.73 8.97 6.74
CA PHE A 32 8.45 8.66 7.38
C PHE A 32 7.40 9.78 7.21
N VAL A 33 7.81 11.05 7.36
CA VAL A 33 6.93 12.21 7.25
C VAL A 33 6.40 12.37 5.82
N ASP A 34 7.24 12.13 4.82
CA ASP A 34 6.86 12.26 3.41
C ASP A 34 5.88 11.16 3.01
N ILE A 35 6.16 9.92 3.43
CA ILE A 35 5.25 8.77 3.22
C ILE A 35 3.89 9.05 3.85
N ARG A 36 3.86 9.57 5.09
CA ARG A 36 2.59 9.89 5.75
C ARG A 36 1.81 11.00 5.03
N ARG A 37 2.50 12.06 4.59
CA ARG A 37 1.87 13.14 3.83
C ARG A 37 1.25 12.63 2.53
N GLY A 38 1.86 11.62 1.91
CA GLY A 38 1.34 10.98 0.70
C GLY A 38 0.13 10.06 0.92
N ILE A 39 -0.20 9.69 2.16
CA ILE A 39 -1.28 8.74 2.47
C ILE A 39 -2.26 9.38 3.48
N PRO A 40 -3.25 10.14 3.00
CA PRO A 40 -4.27 10.73 3.87
C PRO A 40 -5.01 9.68 4.71
N GLY A 41 -5.23 9.97 5.99
CA GLY A 41 -6.01 9.11 6.90
C GLY A 41 -5.25 7.99 7.61
N ILE A 42 -3.94 7.81 7.35
CA ILE A 42 -3.11 6.88 8.13
C ILE A 42 -2.56 7.56 9.40
N SER A 43 -2.66 6.91 10.56
CA SER A 43 -2.03 7.38 11.80
C SER A 43 -0.55 7.00 11.88
N ASP A 44 0.23 7.72 12.70
CA ASP A 44 1.65 7.42 12.96
C ASP A 44 1.87 5.96 13.35
N ALA A 45 1.09 5.48 14.32
CA ALA A 45 1.21 4.15 14.87
C ALA A 45 0.91 3.08 13.81
N VAL A 46 -0.10 3.31 12.97
CA VAL A 46 -0.44 2.40 11.88
C VAL A 46 0.65 2.40 10.82
N LEU A 47 1.14 3.57 10.39
CA LEU A 47 2.23 3.65 9.42
C LEU A 47 3.50 2.95 9.95
N ALA A 48 3.88 3.19 11.20
CA ALA A 48 5.03 2.55 11.81
C ALA A 48 4.90 1.02 11.83
N ARG A 49 3.72 0.50 12.19
CA ARG A 49 3.43 -0.94 12.14
C ARG A 49 3.55 -1.50 10.72
N ARG A 50 3.01 -0.79 9.73
CA ARG A 50 3.04 -1.20 8.31
C ARG A 50 4.45 -1.24 7.76
N LEU A 51 5.26 -0.21 8.05
CA LEU A 51 6.67 -0.20 7.68
C LEU A 51 7.43 -1.37 8.32
N GLY A 52 7.20 -1.65 9.61
CA GLY A 52 7.79 -2.81 10.28
C GLY A 52 7.41 -4.16 9.64
N GLU A 53 6.12 -4.35 9.30
CA GLU A 53 5.65 -5.54 8.59
C GLU A 53 6.32 -5.68 7.21
N LEU A 54 6.35 -4.61 6.42
CA LEU A 54 6.96 -4.61 5.08
C LEU A 54 8.49 -4.82 5.13
N GLN A 55 9.17 -4.30 6.16
CA GLN A 55 10.58 -4.58 6.41
C GLN A 55 10.81 -6.05 6.78
N HIS A 56 9.96 -6.62 7.64
CA HIS A 56 10.04 -8.04 8.00
C HIS A 56 9.82 -8.96 6.80
N CYS A 57 8.96 -8.56 5.86
CA CYS A 57 8.77 -9.26 4.59
C CYS A 57 9.86 -8.96 3.54
N GLU A 58 10.88 -8.18 3.87
CA GLU A 58 11.99 -7.77 2.99
C GLU A 58 11.53 -7.03 1.73
N LEU A 59 10.39 -6.32 1.79
CA LEU A 59 9.89 -5.50 0.69
C LEU A 59 10.46 -4.09 0.72
N ILE A 60 10.80 -3.60 1.91
CA ILE A 60 11.39 -2.28 2.09
C ILE A 60 12.58 -2.37 3.04
N GLU A 61 13.47 -1.39 2.96
CA GLU A 61 14.63 -1.27 3.84
C GLU A 61 14.94 0.21 4.13
N ARG A 62 15.74 0.46 5.17
CA ARG A 62 16.25 1.79 5.50
C ARG A 62 17.60 1.99 4.83
N VAL A 63 17.81 3.11 4.16
CA VAL A 63 19.00 3.35 3.32
C VAL A 63 20.30 3.34 4.13
N ASP A 64 20.28 3.80 5.39
CA ASP A 64 21.50 3.98 6.19
C ASP A 64 21.46 3.33 7.59
N GLY A 65 20.47 2.48 7.87
CA GLY A 65 20.28 1.85 9.20
C GLY A 65 19.95 2.80 10.36
N ALA A 66 20.15 4.11 10.21
CA ALA A 66 19.88 5.13 11.23
C ALA A 66 18.37 5.34 11.47
N THR A 67 18.03 5.78 12.68
CA THR A 67 16.65 5.95 13.16
C THR A 67 15.81 6.92 12.30
N ARG A 68 16.46 7.87 11.61
CA ARG A 68 15.84 8.85 10.70
C ARG A 68 16.17 8.64 9.22
N ALA A 69 16.77 7.50 8.87
CA ALA A 69 17.07 7.16 7.48
C ALA A 69 15.79 7.04 6.64
N PRO A 70 15.82 7.45 5.36
CA PRO A 70 14.71 7.21 4.45
C PRO A 70 14.51 5.71 4.23
N TYR A 71 13.28 5.34 3.90
CA TYR A 71 12.90 4.00 3.47
C TYR A 71 12.96 3.92 1.95
N ARG A 72 13.33 2.76 1.41
CA ARG A 72 13.25 2.46 -0.02
C ARG A 72 12.70 1.06 -0.24
N LEU A 73 12.17 0.81 -1.44
CA LEU A 73 11.86 -0.54 -1.88
C LEU A 73 13.15 -1.35 -2.14
N THR A 74 13.14 -2.59 -1.69
CA THR A 74 14.11 -3.62 -2.11
C THR A 74 13.83 -4.06 -3.55
N ALA A 75 14.67 -4.92 -4.13
CA ALA A 75 14.37 -5.54 -5.42
C ALA A 75 13.01 -6.28 -5.40
N LYS A 76 12.79 -7.08 -4.34
CA LYS A 76 11.53 -7.78 -4.09
C LYS A 76 10.34 -6.83 -4.01
N GLY A 77 10.48 -5.70 -3.30
CA GLY A 77 9.42 -4.68 -3.22
C GLY A 77 9.12 -3.98 -4.54
N ARG A 78 10.13 -3.74 -5.37
CA ARG A 78 9.97 -3.12 -6.70
C ARG A 78 9.20 -4.03 -7.65
N ASP A 79 9.41 -5.34 -7.59
CA ASP A 79 8.69 -6.31 -8.44
C ASP A 79 7.17 -6.35 -8.17
N LEU A 80 6.71 -5.83 -7.02
CA LEU A 80 5.27 -5.67 -6.74
C LEU A 80 4.62 -4.48 -7.44
N LEU A 81 5.39 -3.45 -7.85
CA LEU A 81 4.83 -2.26 -8.50
C LEU A 81 4.00 -2.60 -9.75
N PRO A 82 4.50 -3.37 -10.75
CA PRO A 82 3.70 -3.70 -11.93
C PRO A 82 2.45 -4.53 -11.59
N VAL A 83 2.48 -5.31 -10.50
CA VAL A 83 1.31 -6.07 -10.03
C VAL A 83 0.25 -5.12 -9.46
N LEU A 84 0.67 -4.14 -8.67
CA LEU A 84 -0.23 -3.11 -8.13
C LEU A 84 -0.82 -2.23 -9.24
N ASP A 85 -0.03 -1.91 -10.26
CA ASP A 85 -0.50 -1.14 -11.42
C ASP A 85 -1.55 -1.93 -12.22
N ALA A 86 -1.31 -3.24 -12.43
CA ALA A 86 -2.28 -4.12 -13.09
C ALA A 86 -3.58 -4.26 -12.28
N LEU A 87 -3.48 -4.37 -10.95
CA LEU A 87 -4.64 -4.42 -10.05
C LEU A 87 -5.43 -3.09 -10.08
N THR A 88 -4.73 -1.96 -10.07
CA THR A 88 -5.33 -0.62 -10.18
C THR A 88 -6.09 -0.48 -11.50
N ALA A 89 -5.44 -0.80 -12.62
CA ALA A 89 -6.06 -0.71 -13.95
C ALA A 89 -7.27 -1.63 -14.10
N TRP A 90 -7.24 -2.82 -13.49
CA TRP A 90 -8.40 -3.70 -13.43
C TRP A 90 -9.54 -3.10 -12.60
N ALA A 91 -9.23 -2.57 -11.41
CA ALA A 91 -10.23 -2.01 -10.51
C ALA A 91 -10.92 -0.79 -11.11
N GLU A 92 -10.18 0.07 -11.81
CA GLU A 92 -10.70 1.22 -12.55
C GLU A 92 -11.55 0.79 -13.74
N ARG A 93 -11.06 -0.14 -14.57
CA ARG A 93 -11.79 -0.64 -15.75
C ARG A 93 -13.18 -1.17 -15.41
N TRP A 94 -13.32 -1.79 -14.24
CA TRP A 94 -14.57 -2.40 -13.79
C TRP A 94 -15.27 -1.60 -12.69
N SER A 95 -14.87 -0.35 -12.46
CA SER A 95 -15.47 0.54 -11.45
C SER A 95 -15.65 -0.14 -10.07
N VAL A 96 -14.67 -0.93 -9.62
CA VAL A 96 -14.80 -1.76 -8.41
C VAL A 96 -15.14 -0.90 -7.18
N ALA A 97 -14.54 0.30 -7.09
CA ALA A 97 -14.82 1.23 -6.00
C ALA A 97 -16.29 1.70 -5.98
N GLU A 98 -16.88 1.97 -7.14
CA GLU A 98 -18.28 2.40 -7.26
C GLU A 98 -19.24 1.28 -6.84
N HIS A 99 -18.96 0.05 -7.28
CA HIS A 99 -19.73 -1.12 -6.89
C HIS A 99 -19.66 -1.40 -5.39
N LEU A 100 -18.47 -1.26 -4.76
CA LEU A 100 -18.30 -1.45 -3.32
C LEU A 100 -18.97 -0.35 -2.50
N ALA A 101 -18.95 0.89 -3.00
CA ALA A 101 -19.68 1.99 -2.39
C ALA A 101 -21.21 1.76 -2.47
N ALA A 102 -21.73 1.31 -3.62
CA ALA A 102 -23.13 0.97 -3.81
C ALA A 102 -23.59 -0.21 -2.93
N ALA A 103 -22.70 -1.18 -2.70
CA ALA A 103 -22.95 -2.33 -1.82
C ALA A 103 -22.85 -2.02 -0.32
N CYS A 104 -22.54 -0.77 0.08
CA CYS A 104 -22.38 -0.35 1.47
C CYS A 104 -21.36 -1.21 2.25
N VAL A 105 -20.25 -1.59 1.59
CA VAL A 105 -19.15 -2.31 2.24
C VAL A 105 -18.42 -1.33 3.17
N LYS A 106 -18.79 -1.37 4.46
CA LYS A 106 -18.44 -0.37 5.49
C LYS A 106 -16.92 -0.20 5.71
N ASP A 107 -16.11 -1.19 5.34
CA ASP A 107 -14.64 -1.13 5.48
C ASP A 107 -13.94 -0.23 4.45
N ILE A 108 -14.65 0.21 3.41
CA ILE A 108 -14.12 1.01 2.29
C ILE A 108 -14.83 2.37 2.18
N ALA A 109 -16.10 2.44 2.59
CA ALA A 109 -16.96 3.63 2.43
C ALA A 109 -16.45 4.91 3.14
N GLY A 110 -15.58 4.78 4.15
CA GLY A 110 -14.98 5.90 4.87
C GLY A 110 -13.55 6.26 4.46
N ASP A 111 -13.00 5.68 3.38
CA ASP A 111 -11.61 5.90 3.01
C ASP A 111 -11.40 7.27 2.32
N PRO A 112 -10.68 8.22 2.95
CA PRO A 112 -10.43 9.53 2.35
C PRO A 112 -9.63 9.44 1.03
N VAL A 113 -8.87 8.35 0.81
CA VAL A 113 -8.14 8.13 -0.45
C VAL A 113 -9.09 7.89 -1.63
N LEU A 114 -10.22 7.21 -1.40
CA LEU A 114 -11.25 6.97 -2.43
C LEU A 114 -12.17 8.17 -2.62
N GLN A 115 -12.31 9.03 -1.61
CA GLN A 115 -13.10 10.26 -1.68
C GLN A 115 -12.36 11.39 -2.42
N GLY A 116 -11.03 11.33 -2.54
CA GLY A 116 -10.19 12.30 -3.24
C GLY A 116 -10.09 12.14 -4.76
N ALA A 117 -10.56 11.03 -5.33
CA ALA A 117 -10.54 10.77 -6.78
C ALA A 117 -11.68 11.45 -7.56
N ARG A 118 -12.56 12.21 -6.90
CA ARG A 118 -13.55 13.06 -7.56
C ARG A 118 -12.98 14.44 -7.84
N ARG A 119 -12.36 14.62 -9.00
CA ARG A 119 -12.32 15.91 -9.70
C ARG A 119 -12.50 15.70 -11.19
#